data_AF-A0A2P5EJY8-F1
#
_entry.id   AF-A0A2P5EJY8-F1
#
_cell.length_a   1.000
_cell.length_b   1.000
_cell.length_c   1.000
_cell.angle_alpha   90.00
_cell.angle_beta   90.00
_cell.angle_gamma   90.00
#
_symmetry.space_group_name_H-M   'P 1'
#
loop_
_entity.id
_entity.type
_entity.pdbx_description
1 polymer ?
#
loop_
_entity_poly.entity_id
_entity_poly.type
_entity_poly.pdbx_seq_one_letter_code
_entity_poly.pdbx_strand_id
1 'polypeptide(L)'
;MTDTVAQRISLFRSHILNRRLDGAALREIESVMASKDVKSSMEVRSSLREFIRSESMSVIRENAEKPVEKKLLDLDFLVRAFALLGDVEASCLALRYEALLLREFKSTSCQWLEVSCAEWLNFAEQSLDYGFHSIVRRACENALLCFQKTYKTEAKTVEFFEGVEIIEKIRRLKECALTSAASRSVQAQAAKYMKSKLIDRTQACPSVSKRTLCLATTLFRNGIRKRNLRSLRESQSLLKMTDESNTSQS
;
A
#
# COMPACT_ATOMS: atom_id res chain seq x y z
N MET A 1 3.48 18.23 34.74
CA MET A 1 4.16 17.70 33.55
C MET A 1 3.23 17.45 32.37
N THR A 2 1.92 17.29 32.57
CA THR A 2 0.90 17.20 31.52
C THR A 2 0.73 18.52 30.75
N ASP A 3 0.79 19.67 31.44
CA ASP A 3 0.60 21.00 30.85
C ASP A 3 1.65 21.33 29.78
N THR A 4 2.88 20.86 29.96
CA THR A 4 3.97 21.06 29.00
C THR A 4 3.79 20.25 27.72
N VAL A 5 3.17 19.06 27.79
CA VAL A 5 2.93 18.23 26.60
C VAL A 5 1.77 18.79 25.78
N ALA A 6 0.68 19.17 26.44
CA ALA A 6 -0.48 19.79 25.78
C ALA A 6 -0.12 21.10 25.08
N GLN A 7 0.72 21.94 25.71
CA GLN A 7 1.24 23.16 25.09
C GLN A 7 2.04 22.88 23.83
N ARG A 8 2.94 21.88 23.84
CA ARG A 8 3.73 21.50 22.66
C ARG A 8 2.87 20.94 21.53
N ILE A 9 1.85 20.17 21.85
CA ILE A 9 0.87 19.69 20.85
C ILE A 9 0.15 20.88 20.19
N SER A 10 -0.29 21.86 20.99
CA SER A 10 -0.94 23.07 20.47
C SER A 10 -0.01 23.92 19.61
N LEU A 11 1.25 24.08 20.03
CA LEU A 11 2.28 24.77 19.25
C LEU A 11 2.53 24.05 17.92
N PHE A 12 2.68 22.73 17.96
CA PHE A 12 2.83 21.92 16.76
C PHE A 12 1.66 22.11 15.79
N ARG A 13 0.42 22.00 16.27
CA ARG A 13 -0.77 22.22 15.43
C ARG A 13 -0.79 23.62 14.82
N SER A 14 -0.46 24.65 15.61
CA SER A 14 -0.35 26.02 15.12
C SER A 14 0.69 26.16 14.00
N HIS A 15 1.85 25.51 14.12
CA HIS A 15 2.86 25.52 13.07
C HIS A 15 2.32 24.92 11.76
N ILE A 16 1.65 23.77 11.83
CA ILE A 16 1.08 23.11 10.64
C ILE A 16 -0.01 23.96 9.98
N LEU A 17 -0.93 24.53 10.77
CA LEU A 17 -2.02 25.37 10.27
C LEU A 17 -1.48 26.63 9.59
N ASN A 18 -0.40 27.21 10.12
CA ASN A 18 0.27 28.36 9.53
C ASN A 18 1.29 27.99 8.43
N ARG A 19 1.29 26.73 7.96
CA ARG A 19 2.20 26.21 6.91
C ARG A 19 3.69 26.39 7.23
N ARG A 20 4.02 26.47 8.51
CA ARG A 20 5.39 26.48 9.03
C ARG A 20 5.89 25.05 9.18
N LEU A 21 6.23 24.46 8.03
CA LEU A 21 6.72 23.09 7.91
C LEU A 21 8.25 23.08 8.02
N ASP A 22 8.77 23.27 9.23
CA ASP A 22 10.21 23.40 9.49
C ASP A 22 10.69 22.46 10.61
N GLY A 23 12.01 22.45 10.83
CA GLY A 23 12.61 21.65 11.89
C GLY A 23 12.17 22.05 13.31
N ALA A 24 11.64 23.27 13.51
CA ALA A 24 11.12 23.65 14.81
C ALA A 24 9.82 22.90 15.12
N ALA A 25 8.93 22.77 14.14
CA ALA A 25 7.72 21.96 14.29
C ALA A 25 8.04 20.47 14.56
N LEU A 26 9.07 19.90 13.90
CA LEU A 26 9.49 18.51 14.15
C LEU A 26 9.98 18.32 15.60
N ARG A 27 10.78 19.25 16.14
CA ARG A 27 11.26 19.19 17.53
C ARG A 27 10.14 19.18 18.55
N GLU A 28 9.00 19.84 18.26
CA GLU A 28 7.85 19.77 19.15
C GLU A 28 7.27 18.35 19.21
N ILE A 29 7.11 17.68 18.07
CA ILE A 29 6.68 16.27 18.04
C ILE A 29 7.70 15.39 18.78
N GLU A 30 8.99 15.53 18.47
CA GLU A 30 10.05 14.73 19.11
C GLU A 30 9.99 14.83 20.64
N SER A 31 9.81 16.05 21.17
CA SER A 31 9.68 16.26 22.61
C SER A 31 8.40 15.64 23.18
N VAL A 32 7.28 15.66 22.44
CA VAL A 32 6.03 15.00 22.87
C VAL A 32 6.24 13.48 22.89
N MET A 33 6.92 12.92 21.89
CA MET A 33 7.20 11.48 21.78
C MET A 33 8.22 10.98 22.82
N ALA A 34 9.12 11.84 23.30
CA ALA A 34 10.09 11.52 24.35
C ALA A 34 9.48 11.45 25.78
N SER A 35 8.19 11.76 25.93
CA SER A 35 7.52 11.73 27.24
C SER A 35 7.26 10.30 27.74
N LYS A 36 7.38 10.08 29.06
CA LYS A 36 7.41 8.73 29.67
C LYS A 36 6.05 8.04 29.80
N ASP A 37 4.94 8.71 29.51
CA ASP A 37 3.60 8.13 29.65
C ASP A 37 3.15 7.42 28.37
N VAL A 38 3.28 6.09 28.36
CA VAL A 38 3.06 5.25 27.18
C VAL A 38 1.60 5.21 26.73
N LYS A 39 0.62 5.24 27.65
CA LYS A 39 -0.80 5.14 27.28
C LYS A 39 -1.31 6.43 26.66
N SER A 40 -1.05 7.57 27.29
CA SER A 40 -1.41 8.86 26.69
C SER A 40 -0.62 9.13 25.40
N SER A 41 0.63 8.64 25.31
CA SER A 41 1.44 8.74 24.10
C SER A 41 0.81 8.05 22.89
N MET A 42 0.19 6.87 23.02
CA MET A 42 -0.46 6.20 21.89
C MET A 42 -1.68 6.95 21.36
N GLU A 43 -2.55 7.45 22.25
CA GLU A 43 -3.72 8.24 21.84
C GLU A 43 -3.31 9.56 21.20
N VAL A 44 -2.33 10.25 21.78
CA VAL A 44 -1.73 11.47 21.21
C VAL A 44 -1.12 11.19 19.83
N ARG A 45 -0.40 10.08 19.67
CA ARG A 45 0.17 9.66 18.37
C ARG A 45 -0.90 9.44 17.33
N SER A 46 -1.97 8.74 17.67
CA SER A 46 -3.09 8.49 16.76
C SER A 46 -3.78 9.79 16.37
N SER A 47 -4.09 10.67 17.33
CA SER A 47 -4.71 11.97 17.05
C SER A 47 -3.83 12.88 16.19
N LEU A 48 -2.53 12.95 16.48
CA LEU A 48 -1.59 13.73 15.67
C LEU A 48 -1.43 13.15 14.27
N ARG A 49 -1.42 11.82 14.12
CA ARG A 49 -1.32 11.15 12.83
C ARG A 49 -2.53 11.47 11.95
N GLU A 50 -3.74 11.42 12.50
CA GLU A 50 -4.95 11.81 11.79
C GLU A 50 -4.93 13.27 11.38
N PHE A 51 -4.53 14.16 12.29
CA PHE A 51 -4.39 15.59 12.00
C PHE A 51 -3.38 15.86 10.87
N ILE A 52 -2.17 15.30 10.95
CA ILE A 52 -1.17 15.49 9.88
C ILE A 52 -1.67 14.89 8.57
N ARG A 53 -2.40 13.77 8.59
CA ARG A 53 -2.97 13.18 7.38
C ARG A 53 -4.02 14.07 6.71
N SER A 54 -4.85 14.79 7.48
CA SER A 54 -5.77 15.77 6.88
C SER A 54 -5.01 16.95 6.32
N GLU A 55 -4.06 17.50 7.08
CA GLU A 55 -3.30 18.68 6.69
C GLU A 55 -2.34 18.40 5.53
N SER A 56 -1.76 17.20 5.42
CA SER A 56 -0.88 16.83 4.31
C SER A 56 -1.60 16.95 2.97
N MET A 57 -2.88 16.57 2.91
CA MET A 57 -3.67 16.70 1.69
C MET A 57 -3.88 18.17 1.30
N SER A 58 -4.11 19.05 2.27
CA SER A 58 -4.22 20.49 2.04
C SER A 58 -2.90 21.08 1.59
N VAL A 59 -1.80 20.75 2.26
CA VAL A 59 -0.44 21.19 1.90
C VAL A 59 -0.10 20.78 0.47
N ILE A 60 -0.34 19.51 0.08
CA ILE A 60 -0.05 19.03 -1.28
C ILE A 60 -0.85 19.81 -2.33
N ARG A 61 -2.14 20.07 -2.07
CA ARG A 61 -3.00 20.85 -2.99
C ARG A 61 -2.53 22.30 -3.11
N GLU A 62 -2.29 22.97 -1.99
CA GLU A 62 -1.81 24.36 -1.95
C GLU A 62 -0.43 24.52 -2.58
N ASN A 63 0.37 23.46 -2.57
CA ASN A 63 1.69 23.44 -3.17
C ASN A 63 1.68 23.14 -4.67
N ALA A 64 0.54 22.85 -5.30
CA ALA A 64 0.49 22.42 -6.70
C ALA A 64 1.22 23.37 -7.65
N GLU A 65 1.12 24.68 -7.41
CA GLU A 65 1.74 25.74 -8.24
C GLU A 65 3.09 26.23 -7.70
N LYS A 66 3.52 25.76 -6.53
CA LYS A 66 4.79 26.17 -5.91
C LYS A 66 6.01 25.59 -6.64
N PRO A 67 7.18 26.23 -6.49
CA PRO A 67 8.43 25.70 -7.01
C PRO A 67 8.75 24.30 -6.45
N VAL A 68 9.52 23.53 -7.21
CA VAL A 68 9.83 22.12 -6.91
C VAL A 68 10.54 21.99 -5.57
N GLU A 69 11.44 22.92 -5.27
CA GLU A 69 12.21 22.98 -4.03
C GLU A 69 11.28 23.05 -2.83
N LYS A 70 10.25 23.91 -2.88
CA LYS A 70 9.27 24.04 -1.80
C LYS A 70 8.42 22.78 -1.66
N LYS A 71 8.01 22.17 -2.78
CA LYS A 71 7.26 20.90 -2.78
C LYS A 71 8.07 19.80 -2.11
N LEU A 72 9.35 19.68 -2.43
CA LEU A 72 10.24 18.67 -1.86
C LEU A 72 10.52 18.91 -0.38
N LEU A 73 10.72 20.16 0.04
CA LEU A 73 10.87 20.50 1.46
C LEU A 73 9.63 20.12 2.27
N ASP A 74 8.45 20.40 1.74
CA ASP A 74 7.20 20.06 2.43
C ASP A 74 6.97 18.55 2.48
N LEU A 75 7.31 17.82 1.42
CA LEU A 75 7.26 16.36 1.42
C LEU A 75 8.27 15.76 2.41
N ASP A 76 9.52 16.25 2.47
CA ASP A 76 10.53 15.79 3.43
C ASP A 76 10.06 16.04 4.88
N PHE A 77 9.50 17.21 5.16
CA PHE A 77 8.89 17.51 6.45
C PHE A 77 7.81 16.47 6.82
N LEU A 78 6.86 16.22 5.91
CA LEU A 78 5.75 15.31 6.17
C LEU A 78 6.24 13.87 6.38
N VAL A 79 7.19 13.40 5.55
CA VAL A 79 7.83 12.09 5.70
C VAL A 79 8.44 11.93 7.10
N ARG A 80 9.22 12.91 7.56
CA ARG A 80 9.81 12.90 8.90
C ARG A 80 8.77 12.94 10.00
N ALA A 81 7.74 13.76 9.85
CA ALA A 81 6.66 13.85 10.83
C ALA A 81 5.91 12.51 10.99
N PHE A 82 5.57 11.84 9.89
CA PHE A 82 4.95 10.52 9.94
C PHE A 82 5.87 9.44 10.50
N ALA A 83 7.18 9.49 10.20
CA ALA A 83 8.16 8.59 10.80
C ALA A 83 8.20 8.74 12.33
N LEU A 84 8.23 9.96 12.84
CA LEU A 84 8.20 10.24 14.29
C LEU A 84 6.92 9.72 14.95
N LEU A 85 5.77 9.87 14.29
CA LEU A 85 4.48 9.36 14.76
C LEU A 85 4.28 7.86 14.53
N GLY A 86 5.25 7.17 13.94
CA GLY A 86 5.23 5.74 13.63
C GLY A 86 4.17 5.34 12.61
N ASP A 87 3.83 6.23 11.69
CA ASP A 87 3.06 5.91 10.49
C ASP A 87 4.00 5.67 9.30
N VAL A 88 4.92 4.73 9.52
CA VAL A 88 5.97 4.43 8.53
C VAL A 88 5.36 3.75 7.30
N GLU A 89 4.36 2.90 7.50
CA GLU A 89 3.77 2.09 6.44
C GLU A 89 2.93 2.92 5.45
N ALA A 90 1.85 3.55 5.91
CA ALA A 90 0.85 4.08 4.98
C ALA A 90 1.20 5.46 4.44
N SER A 91 1.61 6.38 5.32
CA SER A 91 1.78 7.79 4.95
C SER A 91 3.24 8.15 4.64
N CYS A 92 4.20 7.64 5.41
CA CYS A 92 5.61 7.92 5.18
C CYS A 92 6.13 7.36 3.83
N LEU A 93 5.94 6.05 3.57
CA LEU A 93 6.39 5.44 2.31
C LEU A 93 5.67 6.01 1.08
N ALA A 94 4.37 6.29 1.18
CA ALA A 94 3.62 6.90 0.09
C ALA A 94 4.19 8.28 -0.27
N LEU A 95 4.41 9.15 0.71
CA LEU A 95 4.98 10.48 0.45
C LEU A 95 6.43 10.42 -0.03
N ARG A 96 7.21 9.46 0.48
CA ARG A 96 8.57 9.22 -0.02
C ARG A 96 8.57 8.78 -1.48
N TYR A 97 7.63 7.91 -1.87
CA TYR A 97 7.44 7.51 -3.27
C TYR A 97 7.09 8.72 -4.16
N GLU A 98 6.15 9.56 -3.73
CA GLU A 98 5.77 10.78 -4.47
C GLU A 98 6.95 11.76 -4.59
N ALA A 99 7.77 11.90 -3.55
CA ALA A 99 8.97 12.74 -3.59
C ALA A 99 10.00 12.22 -4.61
N LEU A 100 10.22 10.90 -4.68
CA LEU A 100 11.10 10.29 -5.66
C LEU A 100 10.57 10.48 -7.09
N LEU A 101 9.26 10.32 -7.31
CA LEU A 101 8.65 10.57 -8.62
C LEU A 101 8.76 12.03 -9.05
N LEU A 102 8.51 12.97 -8.14
CA LEU A 102 8.63 14.41 -8.43
C LEU A 102 10.06 14.79 -8.80
N ARG A 103 11.04 14.25 -8.07
CA ARG A 103 12.47 14.40 -8.36
C ARG A 103 12.83 13.85 -9.72
N GLU A 104 12.44 12.61 -10.02
CA GLU A 104 12.70 11.95 -11.29
C GLU A 104 12.11 12.74 -12.47
N PHE A 105 10.86 13.20 -12.34
CA PHE A 105 10.21 14.03 -13.36
C PHE A 105 10.97 15.34 -13.64
N LYS A 106 11.53 15.96 -12.58
CA LYS A 106 12.25 17.24 -12.67
C LYS A 106 13.74 17.11 -12.96
N SER A 107 14.28 15.90 -12.94
CA SER A 107 15.68 15.62 -13.26
C SER A 107 16.06 16.06 -14.68
N THR A 108 15.09 16.05 -15.61
CA THR A 108 15.26 16.49 -17.00
C THR A 108 15.66 17.97 -17.11
N SER A 109 15.13 18.83 -16.23
CA SER A 109 15.47 20.25 -16.16
C SER A 109 16.55 20.57 -15.11
N CYS A 110 16.75 19.69 -14.13
CA CYS A 110 17.58 19.93 -12.95
C CYS A 110 18.32 18.65 -12.53
N GLN A 111 19.57 18.48 -12.97
CA GLN A 111 20.35 17.26 -12.73
C GLN A 111 20.52 16.90 -11.24
N TRP A 112 20.63 17.88 -10.35
CA TRP A 112 20.75 17.65 -8.90
C TRP A 112 19.52 16.95 -8.27
N LEU A 113 18.38 16.92 -8.98
CA LEU A 113 17.19 16.19 -8.55
C LEU A 113 17.14 14.74 -9.04
N GLU A 114 18.10 14.30 -9.84
CA GLU A 114 18.18 12.92 -10.33
C GLU A 114 18.13 11.92 -9.17
N VAL A 115 17.34 10.86 -9.37
CA VAL A 115 17.21 9.78 -8.40
C VAL A 115 18.10 8.63 -8.85
N SER A 116 19.03 8.23 -7.98
CA SER A 116 19.96 7.14 -8.30
C SER A 116 19.27 5.78 -8.30
N CYS A 117 19.87 4.81 -9.00
CA CYS A 117 19.44 3.40 -8.94
C CYS A 117 19.44 2.87 -7.49
N ALA A 118 20.48 3.22 -6.71
CA ALA A 118 20.62 2.83 -5.32
C ALA A 118 19.49 3.38 -4.43
N GLU A 119 19.06 4.63 -4.64
CA GLU A 119 17.92 5.21 -3.91
C GLU A 119 16.62 4.44 -4.17
N TRP A 120 16.34 4.11 -5.44
CA TRP A 120 15.16 3.33 -5.80
C TRP A 120 15.21 1.91 -5.21
N LEU A 121 16.39 1.28 -5.19
CA LEU A 121 16.58 -0.04 -4.58
C LEU A 121 16.36 -0.01 -3.06
N ASN A 122 16.93 0.97 -2.36
CA ASN A 122 16.74 1.12 -0.92
C ASN A 122 15.26 1.36 -0.58
N PHE A 123 14.57 2.15 -1.39
CA PHE A 123 13.13 2.36 -1.24
C PHE A 123 12.32 1.09 -1.52
N ALA A 124 12.71 0.29 -2.53
CA ALA A 124 12.07 -1.00 -2.84
C ALA A 124 12.24 -2.02 -1.70
N GLU A 125 13.42 -2.10 -1.09
CA GLU A 125 13.68 -2.95 0.08
C GLU A 125 12.78 -2.57 1.25
N GLN A 126 12.79 -1.29 1.64
CA GLN A 126 11.92 -0.80 2.71
C GLN A 126 10.45 -1.08 2.40
N SER A 127 10.00 -0.81 1.18
CA SER A 127 8.63 -1.08 0.77
C SER A 127 8.26 -2.56 0.86
N LEU A 128 9.21 -3.46 0.61
CA LEU A 128 9.01 -4.90 0.72
C LEU A 128 8.86 -5.32 2.19
N ASP A 129 9.71 -4.82 3.06
CA ASP A 129 9.68 -5.09 4.51
C ASP A 129 8.33 -4.69 5.13
N TYR A 130 7.77 -3.58 4.65
CA TYR A 130 6.46 -3.07 5.07
C TYR A 130 5.27 -3.66 4.26
N GLY A 131 5.52 -4.59 3.33
CA GLY A 131 4.47 -5.34 2.64
C GLY A 131 3.80 -4.65 1.44
N PHE A 132 4.37 -3.55 0.92
CA PHE A 132 3.83 -2.79 -0.22
C PHE A 132 4.26 -3.37 -1.57
N HIS A 133 3.87 -4.61 -1.84
CA HIS A 133 4.36 -5.39 -2.99
C HIS A 133 4.12 -4.72 -4.37
N SER A 134 3.03 -3.97 -4.54
CA SER A 134 2.75 -3.24 -5.80
C SER A 134 3.71 -2.06 -6.01
N ILE A 135 4.10 -1.38 -4.93
CA ILE A 135 5.04 -0.26 -4.95
C ILE A 135 6.46 -0.78 -5.19
N VAL A 136 6.84 -1.90 -4.58
CA VAL A 136 8.15 -2.56 -4.80
C VAL A 136 8.40 -2.79 -6.30
N ARG A 137 7.39 -3.28 -7.03
CA ARG A 137 7.51 -3.51 -8.47
C ARG A 137 7.85 -2.22 -9.22
N ARG A 138 7.12 -1.14 -8.96
CA ARG A 138 7.35 0.16 -9.62
C ARG A 138 8.70 0.76 -9.27
N ALA A 139 9.11 0.69 -8.00
CA ALA A 139 10.43 1.13 -7.56
C ALA A 139 11.55 0.34 -8.27
N CYS A 140 11.39 -0.97 -8.43
CA CYS A 140 12.32 -1.81 -9.17
C CYS A 140 12.35 -1.51 -10.68
N GLU A 141 11.24 -1.08 -11.27
CA GLU A 141 11.18 -0.62 -12.66
C GLU A 141 11.95 0.70 -12.83
N ASN A 142 11.74 1.67 -11.93
CA ASN A 142 12.50 2.92 -11.93
C ASN A 142 14.00 2.69 -11.69
N ALA A 143 14.37 1.82 -10.74
CA ALA A 143 15.77 1.45 -10.50
C ALA A 143 16.44 0.91 -11.77
N LEU A 144 15.75 0.07 -12.54
CA LEU A 144 16.26 -0.48 -13.79
C LEU A 144 16.42 0.60 -14.86
N LEU A 145 15.48 1.55 -14.95
CA LEU A 145 15.58 2.68 -15.88
C LEU A 145 16.79 3.57 -15.55
N CYS A 146 17.00 3.90 -14.27
CA CYS A 146 18.16 4.66 -13.82
C CYS A 146 19.46 3.93 -14.18
N PHE A 147 19.55 2.62 -13.88
CA PHE A 147 20.72 1.80 -14.21
C PHE A 147 21.02 1.79 -15.71
N GLN A 148 20.00 1.62 -16.56
CA GLN A 148 20.16 1.64 -18.02
C GLN A 148 20.58 3.01 -18.55
N LYS A 149 20.14 4.10 -17.91
CA LYS A 149 20.53 5.46 -18.26
C LYS A 149 22.02 5.68 -17.98
N THR A 150 22.50 5.32 -16.80
CA THR A 150 23.92 5.41 -16.42
C THR A 150 24.80 4.57 -17.33
N TYR A 151 24.43 3.31 -17.60
CA TYR A 151 25.19 2.41 -18.46
C TYR A 151 25.33 2.91 -19.92
N LYS A 152 24.32 3.63 -20.44
CA LYS A 152 24.39 4.23 -21.78
C LYS A 152 25.31 5.46 -21.83
N THR A 153 25.45 6.17 -20.71
CA THR A 153 26.29 7.37 -20.60
C THR A 153 27.76 7.01 -20.34
N GLU A 154 28.02 5.91 -19.62
CA GLU A 154 29.36 5.51 -19.17
C GLU A 154 29.86 4.27 -19.92
N ALA A 155 30.12 4.41 -21.22
CA ALA A 155 30.70 3.35 -22.04
C ALA A 155 32.20 3.13 -21.74
N LYS A 156 32.57 2.64 -20.54
CA LYS A 156 33.95 2.18 -20.22
C LYS A 156 33.99 0.99 -19.24
N THR A 157 33.95 -0.21 -19.80
CA THR A 157 34.74 -1.44 -19.50
C THR A 157 35.07 -1.93 -18.07
N VAL A 158 34.61 -1.33 -16.96
CA VAL A 158 34.91 -1.84 -15.60
C VAL A 158 33.67 -2.32 -14.82
N GLU A 159 32.44 -2.04 -15.27
CA GLU A 159 31.23 -2.19 -14.46
C GLU A 159 30.37 -3.46 -14.71
N PHE A 160 30.85 -4.42 -15.51
CA PHE A 160 30.00 -5.55 -15.93
C PHE A 160 29.55 -6.44 -14.75
N PHE A 161 30.42 -6.69 -13.78
CA PHE A 161 30.08 -7.53 -12.62
C PHE A 161 29.12 -6.85 -11.63
N GLU A 162 29.32 -5.56 -11.38
CA GLU A 162 28.45 -4.76 -10.50
C GLU A 162 27.05 -4.59 -11.12
N GLY A 163 26.98 -4.41 -12.44
CA GLY A 163 25.73 -4.39 -13.18
C GLY A 163 24.93 -5.68 -13.10
N VAL A 164 25.60 -6.84 -13.16
CA VAL A 164 24.95 -8.15 -12.99
C VAL A 164 24.38 -8.31 -11.59
N GLU A 165 25.10 -7.87 -10.55
CA GLU A 165 24.61 -7.91 -9.17
C GLU A 165 23.38 -7.02 -8.96
N ILE A 166 23.38 -5.82 -9.52
CA ILE A 166 22.24 -4.88 -9.46
C ILE A 166 21.01 -5.48 -10.15
N ILE A 167 21.16 -6.02 -11.37
CA ILE A 167 20.06 -6.65 -12.11
C ILE A 167 19.49 -7.84 -11.34
N GLU A 168 20.37 -8.68 -10.80
CA GLU A 168 19.99 -9.84 -9.99
C GLU A 168 19.24 -9.41 -8.72
N LYS A 169 19.68 -8.34 -8.07
CA LYS A 169 19.00 -7.75 -6.91
C LYS A 169 17.60 -7.24 -7.26
N ILE A 170 17.46 -6.51 -8.37
CA ILE A 170 16.17 -6.05 -8.91
C ILE A 170 15.24 -7.24 -9.18
N ARG A 171 15.76 -8.31 -9.80
CA ARG A 171 15.00 -9.52 -10.11
C ARG A 171 14.49 -10.19 -8.83
N ARG A 172 15.36 -10.39 -7.84
CA ARG A 172 15.01 -10.98 -6.54
C ARG A 172 13.92 -10.19 -5.83
N LEU A 173 14.05 -8.87 -5.75
CA LEU A 173 13.02 -8.02 -5.12
C LEU A 173 11.66 -8.13 -5.82
N LYS A 174 11.64 -8.14 -7.16
CA LYS A 174 10.41 -8.34 -7.94
C LYS A 174 9.78 -9.71 -7.67
N GLU A 175 10.57 -10.77 -7.60
CA GLU A 175 10.10 -12.13 -7.30
C GLU A 175 9.58 -12.26 -5.86
N CYS A 176 10.30 -11.70 -4.88
CA CYS A 176 9.85 -11.66 -3.49
C CYS A 176 8.52 -10.91 -3.34
N ALA A 177 8.36 -9.76 -4.02
CA ALA A 177 7.10 -9.03 -4.02
C ALA A 177 5.97 -9.83 -4.67
N LEU A 178 6.23 -10.49 -5.81
CA LEU A 178 5.24 -11.30 -6.51
C LEU A 178 4.79 -12.51 -5.68
N THR A 179 5.74 -13.26 -5.12
CA THR A 179 5.46 -14.44 -4.28
C THR A 179 4.70 -14.06 -3.01
N SER A 180 5.09 -12.96 -2.36
CA SER A 180 4.40 -12.45 -1.17
C SER A 180 2.98 -11.98 -1.48
N ALA A 181 2.79 -11.26 -2.59
CA ALA A 181 1.47 -10.85 -3.05
C ALA A 181 0.58 -12.06 -3.40
N ALA A 182 1.12 -13.05 -4.11
CA ALA A 182 0.40 -14.26 -4.49
C ALA A 182 -0.01 -15.09 -3.25
N SER A 183 0.87 -15.22 -2.26
CA SER A 183 0.57 -15.90 -0.99
C SER A 183 -0.52 -15.19 -0.17
N ARG A 184 -0.67 -13.88 -0.34
CA ARG A 184 -1.71 -13.07 0.31
C ARG A 184 -3.01 -12.97 -0.50
N SER A 185 -3.08 -13.63 -1.66
CA SER A 185 -4.32 -13.66 -2.46
C SER A 185 -5.45 -14.39 -1.72
N VAL A 186 -6.70 -13.97 -1.97
CA VAL A 186 -7.89 -14.62 -1.40
C VAL A 186 -7.92 -16.11 -1.71
N GLN A 187 -7.49 -16.50 -2.92
CA GLN A 187 -7.43 -17.91 -3.33
C GLN A 187 -6.39 -18.69 -2.52
N ALA A 188 -5.17 -18.15 -2.35
CA ALA A 188 -4.13 -18.79 -1.55
C ALA A 188 -4.52 -18.87 -0.07
N GLN A 189 -5.13 -17.82 0.48
CA GLN A 189 -5.63 -17.78 1.85
C GLN A 189 -6.80 -18.76 2.05
N ALA A 190 -7.75 -18.83 1.11
CA ALA A 190 -8.85 -19.79 1.15
C ALA A 190 -8.33 -21.23 1.07
N ALA A 191 -7.35 -21.50 0.21
CA ALA A 191 -6.71 -22.82 0.12
C ALA A 191 -5.97 -23.19 1.42
N LYS A 192 -5.23 -22.25 2.02
CA LYS A 192 -4.56 -22.44 3.31
C LYS A 192 -5.57 -22.71 4.43
N TYR A 193 -6.65 -21.92 4.49
CA TYR A 193 -7.73 -22.11 5.45
C TYR A 193 -8.44 -23.46 5.28
N MET A 194 -8.75 -23.86 4.04
CA MET A 194 -9.34 -25.17 3.73
C MET A 194 -8.44 -26.33 4.18
N LYS A 195 -7.12 -26.22 3.95
CA LYS A 195 -6.14 -27.21 4.42
C LYS A 195 -6.11 -27.29 5.94
N SER A 196 -6.05 -26.14 6.64
CA SER A 196 -6.09 -26.10 8.11
C SER A 196 -7.37 -26.73 8.65
N LYS A 197 -8.53 -26.36 8.09
CA LYS A 197 -9.84 -26.91 8.48
C LYS A 197 -9.95 -28.41 8.22
N LEU A 198 -9.30 -28.92 7.17
CA LEU A 198 -9.23 -30.35 6.91
C LEU A 198 -8.42 -31.05 8.00
N ILE A 199 -7.23 -30.53 8.35
CA ILE A 199 -6.38 -31.05 9.41
C ILE A 199 -7.14 -31.07 10.76
N ASP A 200 -7.79 -29.96 11.13
CA ASP A 200 -8.59 -29.85 12.36
C ASP A 200 -9.74 -30.87 12.39
N ARG A 201 -10.42 -31.10 11.26
CA ARG A 201 -11.47 -32.11 11.15
C ARG A 201 -10.95 -33.54 11.23
N THR A 202 -9.75 -33.80 10.75
CA THR A 202 -9.12 -35.13 10.85
C THR A 202 -8.71 -35.44 12.28
N GLN A 203 -8.38 -34.40 13.05
CA GLN A 203 -7.99 -34.51 14.46
C GLN A 203 -9.19 -34.58 15.42
N ALA A 204 -10.38 -34.09 15.00
CA ALA A 204 -11.54 -33.91 15.88
C ALA A 204 -12.60 -35.05 15.89
N CYS A 205 -12.41 -36.21 15.22
CA CYS A 205 -13.44 -37.27 15.23
C CYS A 205 -12.90 -38.70 15.37
N PRO A 206 -13.21 -39.40 16.47
CA PRO A 206 -13.56 -40.81 16.42
C PRO A 206 -15.09 -40.97 16.20
N SER A 207 -15.44 -41.65 15.11
CA SER A 207 -16.71 -42.35 14.84
C SER A 207 -18.05 -41.63 15.10
N VAL A 208 -18.57 -40.88 14.11
CA VAL A 208 -20.03 -40.74 13.91
C VAL A 208 -20.39 -40.85 12.41
N SER A 209 -21.15 -41.91 12.10
CA SER A 209 -21.86 -42.25 10.86
C SER A 209 -21.70 -41.31 9.64
N LYS A 210 -20.83 -41.72 8.69
CA LYS A 210 -20.62 -41.05 7.38
C LYS A 210 -21.86 -41.02 6.46
N ARG A 211 -22.91 -41.80 6.75
CA ARG A 211 -24.02 -42.05 5.80
C ARG A 211 -25.07 -40.93 5.78
N THR A 212 -25.38 -40.34 6.93
CA THR A 212 -26.46 -39.35 7.06
C THR A 212 -26.06 -37.96 6.56
N LEU A 213 -24.79 -37.56 6.74
CA LEU A 213 -24.29 -36.24 6.30
C LEU A 213 -24.20 -36.10 4.77
N CYS A 214 -23.90 -37.19 4.07
CA CYS A 214 -23.77 -37.19 2.61
C CYS A 214 -25.13 -37.04 1.91
N LEU A 215 -26.21 -37.56 2.51
CA LEU A 215 -27.56 -37.42 1.97
C LEU A 215 -28.08 -35.97 2.10
N ALA A 216 -27.89 -35.34 3.26
CA ALA A 216 -28.35 -33.96 3.49
C ALA A 216 -27.66 -32.95 2.56
N THR A 217 -26.34 -33.09 2.35
CA THR A 217 -25.58 -32.21 1.44
C THR A 217 -25.96 -32.40 -0.03
N THR A 218 -26.27 -33.63 -0.43
CA THR A 218 -26.75 -33.92 -1.80
C THR A 218 -28.15 -33.36 -2.03
N LEU A 219 -29.05 -33.49 -1.06
CA LEU A 219 -30.41 -32.92 -1.12
C LEU A 219 -30.38 -31.39 -1.17
N PHE A 220 -29.53 -30.74 -0.38
CA PHE A 220 -29.37 -29.27 -0.41
C PHE A 220 -28.85 -28.77 -1.77
N ARG A 221 -27.81 -29.41 -2.30
CA ARG A 221 -27.26 -29.07 -3.63
C ARG A 221 -28.28 -29.31 -4.75
N ASN A 222 -29.05 -30.40 -4.67
CA ASN A 222 -30.13 -30.68 -5.62
C ASN A 222 -31.27 -29.66 -5.51
N GLY A 223 -31.58 -29.18 -4.29
CA GLY A 223 -32.55 -28.12 -4.05
C GLY A 223 -32.15 -26.81 -4.74
N ILE A 224 -30.90 -26.37 -4.57
CA ILE A 224 -30.36 -25.18 -5.25
C ILE A 224 -30.43 -25.35 -6.77
N ARG A 225 -29.99 -26.50 -7.29
CA ARG A 225 -29.97 -26.77 -8.73
C ARG A 225 -31.39 -26.75 -9.32
N LYS A 226 -32.37 -27.31 -8.60
CA LYS A 226 -33.80 -27.32 -9.01
C LYS A 226 -34.42 -25.92 -8.96
N ARG A 227 -34.06 -25.09 -7.99
CA ARG A 227 -34.48 -23.68 -7.90
C ARG A 227 -33.94 -22.86 -9.06
N ASN A 228 -32.63 -22.97 -9.33
CA ASN A 228 -31.99 -22.25 -10.44
C ASN A 228 -32.56 -22.66 -11.80
N LEU A 229 -32.84 -23.95 -12.01
CA LEU A 229 -33.47 -24.41 -13.24
C LEU A 229 -34.89 -23.84 -13.43
N ARG A 230 -35.64 -23.67 -12.34
CA ARG A 230 -36.97 -23.07 -12.39
C ARG A 230 -36.89 -21.59 -12.74
N SER A 231 -36.03 -20.84 -12.06
CA SER A 231 -35.81 -19.42 -12.38
C SER A 231 -35.29 -19.21 -13.80
N LEU A 232 -34.46 -20.11 -14.32
CA LEU A 232 -34.00 -20.04 -15.71
C LEU A 232 -35.15 -20.24 -16.71
N ARG A 233 -36.04 -21.22 -16.46
CA ARG A 233 -37.22 -21.44 -17.31
C ARG A 233 -38.20 -20.28 -17.26
N GLU A 234 -38.45 -19.72 -16.08
CA GLU A 234 -39.27 -18.52 -15.89
C GLU A 234 -38.69 -17.33 -16.67
N SER A 235 -37.36 -17.13 -16.60
CA SER A 235 -36.67 -16.08 -17.37
C SER A 235 -36.83 -16.28 -18.89
N GLN A 236 -36.71 -17.53 -19.35
CA GLN A 236 -36.85 -17.86 -20.78
C GLN A 236 -38.29 -17.75 -21.29
N SER A 237 -39.29 -18.04 -20.45
CA SER A 237 -40.70 -17.81 -20.81
C SER A 237 -41.04 -16.32 -20.88
N LEU A 238 -40.48 -15.51 -19.98
CA LEU A 238 -40.68 -14.05 -20.01
C LEU A 238 -40.09 -13.43 -21.28
N LEU A 239 -38.91 -13.89 -21.72
CA LEU A 239 -38.31 -13.46 -22.99
C LEU A 239 -39.19 -13.80 -24.20
N LYS A 240 -39.76 -15.02 -24.26
CA LYS A 240 -40.66 -15.41 -25.37
C LYS A 240 -41.96 -14.60 -25.43
N MET A 241 -42.53 -14.23 -24.28
CA MET A 241 -43.73 -13.39 -24.23
C MET A 241 -43.46 -11.95 -24.69
N THR A 242 -42.21 -11.49 -24.60
CA THR A 242 -41.81 -10.13 -25.03
C THR A 242 -41.63 -10.06 -26.55
N ASP A 243 -41.25 -11.17 -27.19
CA ASP A 243 -41.12 -11.26 -28.65
C ASP A 243 -42.49 -11.35 -29.36
N GLU A 244 -43.47 -12.06 -28.78
CA GLU A 244 -44.83 -12.17 -29.35
C GLU A 244 -45.65 -10.86 -29.25
N SER A 245 -45.40 -10.04 -28.21
CA SER A 245 -46.03 -8.71 -28.10
C SER A 245 -45.51 -7.70 -29.12
N ASN A 246 -44.32 -7.93 -29.70
CA ASN A 246 -43.72 -7.04 -30.71
C ASN A 246 -44.11 -7.41 -32.15
N THR A 247 -44.74 -8.57 -32.38
CA THR A 247 -45.19 -8.99 -33.73
C THR A 247 -46.67 -8.70 -34.02
N SER A 248 -47.43 -8.23 -33.03
CA SER A 248 -48.86 -7.89 -33.18
C SER A 248 -49.13 -6.39 -33.39
N GLN A 249 -48.10 -5.58 -33.59
CA GLN A 249 -48.20 -4.17 -33.97
C GLN A 249 -47.33 -3.90 -35.22
N SER A 250 -47.79 -4.37 -36.36
CA SER A 250 -47.41 -3.87 -37.70
C SER A 250 -48.56 -4.11 -38.66
#